data_AF-A0A2P2LX52-F1
#
_entry.id   AF-A0A2P2LX52-F1
#
_cell.length_a   1.000
_cell.length_b   1.000
_cell.length_c   1.000
_cell.angle_alpha   90.00
_cell.angle_beta   90.00
_cell.angle_gamma   90.00
#
_symmetry.space_group_name_H-M   'P 1'
#
loop_
_entity.id
_entity.type
_entity.pdbx_description
1 polymer ?
#
loop_
_entity_poly.entity_id
_entity_poly.type
_entity_poly.pdbx_seq_one_letter_code
_entity_poly.pdbx_strand_id
1 'polypeptide(L)'
;MKKAGVEHKIDFVESEAMPVLNNLLTDPGNEGSFDFAFVDADKANYRNYRDRVMKLVKVGGVVVYDNTLWGGTVAMPEESAPESLRVGRQLIIDFNKFLASDSRVQLSHVPVGDGITICRRIY
;
A
#
# COMPACT_ATOMS: atom_id res chain seq x y z
N MET A 1 -22.63 2.48 2.12
CA MET A 1 -22.63 1.07 1.68
C MET A 1 -24.03 0.48 1.56
N LYS A 2 -24.85 0.42 2.63
CA LYS A 2 -26.25 -0.08 2.59
C LYS A 2 -27.12 0.51 1.47
N LYS A 3 -27.18 1.84 1.37
CA LYS A 3 -27.97 2.54 0.33
C LYS A 3 -27.48 2.24 -1.11
N ALA A 4 -26.18 1.93 -1.28
CA ALA A 4 -25.59 1.58 -2.56
C ALA A 4 -25.73 0.08 -2.91
N GLY A 5 -26.26 -0.75 -1.99
CA GLY A 5 -26.53 -2.17 -2.23
C GLY A 5 -25.28 -3.08 -2.30
N VAL A 6 -24.10 -2.60 -1.91
CA VAL A 6 -22.83 -3.34 -2.06
C VAL A 6 -22.25 -3.89 -0.76
N GLU A 7 -22.95 -3.74 0.36
CA GLU A 7 -22.47 -4.19 1.68
C GLU A 7 -22.18 -5.69 1.73
N HIS A 8 -22.94 -6.51 1.00
CA HIS A 8 -22.73 -7.95 0.91
C HIS A 8 -21.38 -8.38 0.29
N LYS A 9 -20.62 -7.43 -0.28
CA LYS A 9 -19.27 -7.67 -0.81
C LYS A 9 -18.16 -7.35 0.20
N ILE A 10 -18.53 -6.79 1.37
CA ILE A 10 -17.60 -6.23 2.34
C ILE A 10 -17.60 -7.13 3.56
N ASP A 11 -16.44 -7.74 3.83
CA ASP A 11 -16.13 -8.27 5.15
C ASP A 11 -15.29 -7.22 5.89
N PHE A 12 -15.86 -6.63 6.95
CA PHE A 12 -15.22 -5.58 7.72
C PHE A 12 -14.58 -6.18 8.98
N VAL A 13 -13.27 -5.99 9.11
CA VAL A 13 -12.50 -6.46 10.26
C VAL A 13 -12.03 -5.25 11.06
N GLU A 14 -12.59 -5.05 12.26
CA GLU A 14 -12.15 -4.03 13.20
C GLU A 14 -10.89 -4.50 13.93
N SER A 15 -9.72 -4.19 13.37
CA SER A 15 -8.43 -4.56 13.94
C SER A 15 -7.30 -3.73 13.36
N GLU A 16 -6.13 -3.79 13.99
CA GLU A 16 -4.89 -3.43 13.31
C GLU A 16 -4.66 -4.37 12.12
N ALA A 17 -4.20 -3.84 10.99
CA ALA A 17 -4.04 -4.64 9.78
C ALA A 17 -2.95 -5.73 9.92
N MET A 18 -1.88 -5.47 10.69
CA MET A 18 -0.74 -6.39 10.79
C MET A 18 -1.10 -7.77 11.38
N PRO A 19 -1.78 -7.87 12.55
CA PRO A 19 -2.28 -9.15 13.05
C PRO A 19 -3.17 -9.89 12.05
N VAL A 20 -4.07 -9.19 11.37
CA VAL A 20 -5.00 -9.79 10.40
C VAL A 20 -4.25 -10.36 9.19
N LEU A 21 -3.32 -9.58 8.61
CA LEU A 21 -2.49 -10.02 7.49
C LEU A 21 -1.62 -11.23 7.87
N ASN A 22 -1.06 -11.25 9.09
CA ASN A 22 -0.32 -12.39 9.58
C ASN A 22 -1.22 -13.62 9.76
N ASN A 23 -2.44 -13.44 10.28
CA ASN A 23 -3.41 -14.52 10.44
C ASN A 23 -3.85 -15.11 9.09
N LEU A 24 -4.11 -14.28 8.08
CA LEU A 24 -4.45 -14.75 6.73
C LEU A 24 -3.35 -15.64 6.15
N LEU A 25 -2.08 -15.32 6.41
CA LEU A 25 -0.93 -16.10 5.97
C LEU A 25 -0.69 -17.40 6.76
N THR A 26 -1.46 -17.67 7.81
CA THR A 26 -1.38 -18.97 8.50
C THR A 26 -2.03 -20.10 7.69
N ASP A 27 -2.96 -19.76 6.80
CA ASP A 27 -3.58 -20.67 5.84
C ASP A 27 -2.88 -20.58 4.48
N PRO A 28 -2.17 -21.63 4.03
CA PRO A 28 -1.53 -21.65 2.72
C PRO A 28 -2.48 -21.41 1.55
N GLY A 29 -3.78 -21.69 1.71
CA GLY A 29 -4.80 -21.42 0.70
C GLY A 29 -5.02 -19.94 0.40
N ASN A 30 -4.56 -19.05 1.28
CA ASN A 30 -4.66 -17.60 1.08
C ASN A 30 -3.46 -17.00 0.32
N GLU A 31 -2.38 -17.75 0.12
CA GLU A 31 -1.26 -17.26 -0.68
C GLU A 31 -1.69 -17.13 -2.14
N GLY A 32 -1.60 -15.92 -2.69
CA GLY A 32 -2.05 -15.62 -4.03
C GLY A 32 -3.57 -15.73 -4.24
N SER A 33 -4.38 -15.65 -3.19
CA SER A 33 -5.85 -15.71 -3.32
C SER A 33 -6.48 -14.35 -3.65
N PHE A 34 -5.75 -13.24 -3.47
CA PHE A 34 -6.27 -11.89 -3.69
C PHE A 34 -5.90 -11.36 -5.08
N ASP A 35 -6.87 -10.77 -5.77
CA ASP A 35 -6.66 -10.13 -7.08
C ASP A 35 -6.05 -8.72 -6.97
N PHE A 36 -6.46 -8.00 -5.92
CA PHE A 36 -6.19 -6.58 -5.74
C PHE A 36 -6.06 -6.23 -4.26
N ALA A 37 -5.16 -5.31 -3.93
CA ALA A 37 -5.05 -4.72 -2.60
C ALA A 37 -4.83 -3.20 -2.69
N PHE A 38 -5.56 -2.44 -1.89
CA PHE A 38 -5.39 -1.00 -1.73
C PHE A 38 -4.90 -0.71 -0.31
N VAL A 39 -3.72 -0.12 -0.20
CA VAL A 39 -3.05 0.18 1.07
C VAL A 39 -3.07 1.69 1.27
N ASP A 40 -4.00 2.13 2.12
CA ASP A 40 -4.09 3.50 2.63
C ASP A 40 -4.27 3.46 4.15
N ALA A 41 -3.15 3.39 4.85
CA ALA A 41 -3.08 3.22 6.30
C ALA A 41 -1.91 4.03 6.87
N ASP A 42 -1.36 3.62 8.02
CA ASP A 42 -0.19 4.28 8.59
C ASP A 42 1.06 4.02 7.74
N LYS A 43 1.78 5.10 7.41
CA LYS A 43 2.91 5.06 6.47
C LYS A 43 4.14 4.37 7.05
N ALA A 44 4.25 4.28 8.38
CA ALA A 44 5.32 3.57 9.06
C ALA A 44 5.29 2.06 8.78
N ASN A 45 4.10 1.47 8.60
CA ASN A 45 3.95 0.05 8.30
C ASN A 45 3.90 -0.29 6.81
N TYR A 46 4.00 0.65 5.87
CA TYR A 46 3.86 0.37 4.43
C TYR A 46 4.80 -0.74 3.94
N ARG A 47 6.05 -0.75 4.41
CA ARG A 47 6.99 -1.85 4.11
C ARG A 47 6.53 -3.18 4.71
N ASN A 48 6.05 -3.17 5.95
CA ASN A 48 5.55 -4.37 6.63
C ASN A 48 4.32 -4.95 5.91
N TYR A 49 3.38 -4.09 5.49
CA TYR A 49 2.22 -4.46 4.70
C TYR A 49 2.63 -5.02 3.34
N ARG A 50 3.54 -4.34 2.64
CA ARG A 50 4.07 -4.80 1.35
C ARG A 50 4.51 -6.27 1.42
N ASP A 51 5.22 -6.68 2.46
CA ASP A 51 5.71 -8.05 2.55
C ASP A 51 4.62 -9.11 2.74
N ARG A 52 3.52 -8.77 3.40
CA ARG A 52 2.38 -9.70 3.56
C ARG A 52 1.49 -9.67 2.33
N VAL A 53 1.13 -8.47 1.87
CA VAL A 53 0.25 -8.27 0.72
C VAL A 53 0.84 -8.89 -0.54
N MET A 54 2.15 -8.84 -0.75
CA MET A 54 2.78 -9.47 -1.90
C MET A 54 2.76 -11.01 -1.88
N LYS A 55 2.55 -11.63 -0.71
CA LYS A 55 2.29 -13.08 -0.62
C LYS A 55 0.82 -13.39 -0.88
N LEU A 56 -0.08 -12.58 -0.34
CA LEU A 56 -1.53 -12.75 -0.46
C LEU A 56 -2.06 -12.44 -1.86
N VAL A 57 -1.49 -11.46 -2.56
CA VAL A 57 -1.90 -11.08 -3.92
C VAL A 57 -1.29 -12.01 -4.95
N LYS A 58 -2.09 -12.50 -5.90
CA LYS A 58 -1.66 -13.43 -6.94
C LYS A 58 -0.60 -12.86 -7.87
N VAL A 59 0.15 -13.72 -8.54
CA VAL A 59 0.99 -13.29 -9.68
C VAL A 59 0.10 -12.66 -10.74
N GLY A 60 0.49 -11.46 -11.21
CA GLY A 60 -0.32 -10.64 -12.09
C GLY A 60 -1.38 -9.77 -11.38
N GLY A 61 -1.64 -10.00 -10.09
CA GLY A 61 -2.48 -9.15 -9.26
C GLY A 61 -1.82 -7.79 -8.97
N VAL A 62 -2.61 -6.87 -8.44
CA VAL A 62 -2.23 -5.46 -8.31
C VAL A 62 -2.30 -5.01 -6.85
N VAL A 63 -1.23 -4.38 -6.38
CA VAL A 63 -1.18 -3.68 -5.10
C VAL A 63 -1.05 -2.20 -5.37
N VAL A 64 -1.85 -1.39 -4.68
CA VAL A 64 -1.86 0.06 -4.81
C VAL A 64 -1.55 0.68 -3.47
N TYR A 65 -0.61 1.62 -3.44
CA TYR A 65 -0.25 2.40 -2.26
C TYR A 65 -0.66 3.86 -2.46
N ASP A 66 -1.41 4.42 -1.51
CA ASP A 66 -1.89 5.81 -1.56
C ASP A 66 -0.99 6.79 -0.81
N ASN A 67 -1.14 8.08 -1.12
CA ASN A 67 -0.40 9.24 -0.61
C ASN A 67 1.12 9.16 -0.84
N THR A 68 1.53 8.56 -1.95
CA THR A 68 2.94 8.32 -2.27
C THR A 68 3.66 9.55 -2.79
N LEU A 69 2.97 10.66 -3.09
CA LEU A 69 3.57 11.98 -3.32
C LEU A 69 3.56 12.86 -2.06
N TRP A 70 2.77 12.49 -1.04
CA TRP A 70 2.75 13.11 0.29
C TRP A 70 2.70 14.64 0.28
N GLY A 71 1.65 15.19 -0.33
CA GLY A 71 1.43 16.62 -0.54
C GLY A 71 2.44 17.28 -1.48
N GLY A 72 3.16 16.49 -2.29
CA GLY A 72 4.30 16.94 -3.10
C GLY A 72 5.58 17.19 -2.29
N THR A 73 5.56 17.01 -0.96
CA THR A 73 6.69 17.34 -0.08
C THR A 73 7.92 16.46 -0.34
N VAL A 74 7.73 15.28 -0.94
CA VAL A 74 8.81 14.37 -1.33
C VAL A 74 9.76 14.99 -2.37
N ALA A 75 9.29 15.99 -3.11
CA ALA A 75 10.06 16.71 -4.12
C ALA A 75 10.56 18.10 -3.64
N MET A 76 10.24 18.50 -2.42
CA MET A 76 10.63 19.79 -1.85
C MET A 76 12.00 19.69 -1.13
N PRO A 77 12.77 20.80 -1.07
CA PRO A 77 13.84 20.97 -0.08
C PRO A 77 13.31 20.75 1.35
N GLU A 78 14.13 20.21 2.24
CA GLU A 78 13.70 19.82 3.58
C GLU A 78 13.20 21.00 4.42
N GLU A 79 13.88 22.14 4.31
CA GLU A 79 13.53 23.40 4.95
C GLU A 79 12.18 23.97 4.49
N SER A 80 11.72 23.59 3.29
CA SER A 80 10.45 24.04 2.70
C SER A 80 9.27 23.11 3.04
N ALA A 81 9.53 21.92 3.57
CA ALA A 81 8.48 20.97 3.90
C ALA A 81 7.70 21.44 5.15
N PRO A 82 6.35 21.49 5.11
CA PRO A 82 5.52 21.79 6.28
C PRO A 82 5.81 20.83 7.42
N GLU A 83 5.93 21.36 8.64
CA GLU A 83 6.32 20.58 9.82
C GLU A 83 5.39 19.39 10.09
N SER A 84 4.08 19.57 9.87
CA SER A 84 3.07 18.52 10.01
C SER A 84 3.27 17.33 9.05
N LEU A 85 3.94 17.52 7.92
CA LEU A 85 4.17 16.49 6.91
C LEU A 85 5.56 15.86 6.99
N ARG A 86 6.51 16.46 7.74
CA ARG A 86 7.92 16.02 7.78
C ARG A 86 8.10 14.58 8.25
N VAL A 87 7.37 14.15 9.29
CA VAL A 87 7.47 12.78 9.83
C VAL A 87 7.08 11.75 8.77
N GLY A 88 5.97 11.96 8.07
CA GLY A 88 5.52 11.07 7.00
C GLY A 88 6.39 11.17 5.73
N ARG A 89 6.95 12.36 5.43
CA ARG A 89 7.75 12.61 4.23
C ARG A 89 8.91 11.63 4.11
N GLN A 90 9.69 11.47 5.16
CA GLN A 90 10.87 10.59 5.10
C GLN A 90 10.46 9.12 4.91
N LEU A 91 9.42 8.68 5.61
CA LEU A 91 8.85 7.32 5.46
C LEU A 91 8.41 7.05 4.02
N ILE A 92 7.74 8.02 3.38
CA ILE A 92 7.28 7.89 1.99
C ILE A 92 8.46 7.93 1.01
N ILE A 93 9.44 8.82 1.19
CA ILE A 93 10.64 8.84 0.34
C ILE A 93 11.36 7.49 0.37
N ASP A 94 11.58 6.94 1.56
CA ASP A 94 12.27 5.66 1.73
C ASP A 94 11.45 4.49 1.20
N PHE A 95 10.13 4.55 1.35
CA PHE A 95 9.22 3.56 0.79
C PHE A 95 9.19 3.60 -0.74
N ASN A 96 9.14 4.79 -1.35
CA ASN A 96 9.17 4.96 -2.81
C ASN A 96 10.47 4.44 -3.40
N LYS A 97 11.62 4.75 -2.79
CA LYS A 97 12.93 4.21 -3.21
C LYS A 97 12.98 2.69 -3.11
N PHE A 98 12.39 2.14 -2.06
CA PHE A 98 12.29 0.71 -1.87
C PHE A 98 11.42 0.04 -2.92
N LEU A 99 10.23 0.56 -3.20
CA LEU A 99 9.36 0.02 -4.24
C LEU A 99 10.00 0.12 -5.64
N ALA A 100 10.67 1.23 -5.94
CA ALA A 100 11.36 1.42 -7.23
C ALA A 100 12.50 0.41 -7.46
N SER A 101 13.06 -0.18 -6.41
CA SER A 101 14.11 -1.22 -6.50
C SER A 101 13.58 -2.65 -6.35
N ASP A 102 12.26 -2.83 -6.17
CA ASP A 102 11.66 -4.14 -5.96
C ASP A 102 11.41 -4.87 -7.28
N SER A 103 12.32 -5.77 -7.66
CA SER A 103 12.24 -6.53 -8.92
C SER A 103 11.03 -7.46 -9.05
N ARG A 104 10.29 -7.69 -7.95
CA ARG A 104 9.09 -8.54 -7.94
C ARG A 104 7.86 -7.86 -8.51
N VAL A 105 7.91 -6.55 -8.78
CA VAL A 105 6.78 -5.77 -9.28
C VAL A 105 7.11 -4.98 -10.54
N GLN A 106 6.13 -4.81 -11.41
CA GLN A 106 6.10 -3.71 -12.37
C GLN A 106 5.39 -2.52 -11.72
N LEU A 107 6.05 -1.35 -11.75
CA LEU A 107 5.61 -0.19 -10.99
C LEU A 107 5.21 0.95 -11.91
N SER A 108 4.13 1.66 -11.55
CA SER A 108 3.76 2.95 -12.10
C SER A 108 3.44 3.91 -10.96
N HIS A 109 4.17 5.02 -10.87
CA HIS A 109 3.95 6.07 -9.87
C HIS A 109 3.23 7.24 -10.55
N VAL A 110 1.96 7.44 -10.22
CA VAL A 110 1.04 8.32 -10.96
C VAL A 110 0.56 9.50 -10.11
N PRO A 111 0.48 10.72 -10.67
CA PRO A 111 0.06 11.92 -9.95
C PRO A 111 -1.47 12.05 -9.91
N VAL A 112 -2.15 11.01 -9.42
CA VAL A 112 -3.59 11.02 -9.16
C VAL A 112 -3.81 11.17 -7.65
N GLY A 113 -4.70 12.08 -7.24
CA GLY A 113 -4.90 12.37 -5.82
C GLY A 113 -3.62 12.90 -5.17
N ASP A 114 -3.23 12.30 -4.05
CA ASP A 114 -1.97 12.62 -3.35
C ASP A 114 -0.80 11.70 -3.77
N GLY A 115 -0.88 11.19 -5.00
CA GLY A 115 0.09 10.26 -5.56
C GLY A 115 -0.24 8.81 -5.25
N ILE A 116 -0.37 8.02 -6.31
CA ILE A 116 -0.65 6.59 -6.19
C ILE A 116 0.52 5.82 -6.81
N THR A 117 1.00 4.80 -6.11
CA THR A 117 1.94 3.83 -6.68
C THR A 117 1.22 2.52 -6.95
N ILE A 118 1.15 2.15 -8.22
CA ILE A 118 0.53 0.91 -8.72
C ILE A 118 1.63 -0.11 -8.94
N CYS A 119 1.54 -1.25 -8.26
CA CYS A 119 2.49 -2.35 -8.34
C CYS A 119 1.79 -3.62 -8.85
N ARG A 120 2.15 -4.11 -10.03
CA ARG A 120 1.71 -5.41 -10.54
C ARG A 120 2.72 -6.50 -10.16
N ARG A 121 2.31 -7.53 -9.42
CA ARG A 121 3.18 -8.65 -9.04
C ARG A 121 3.61 -9.47 -10.27
N ILE A 122 4.89 -9.82 -10.37
CA ILE A 122 5.47 -10.54 -11.51
C ILE A 122 5.78 -12.00 -11.20
N TYR A 123 6.18 -12.32 -9.98
CA TYR A 123 6.43 -13.67 -9.48
C TYR A 123 6.25 -13.74 -7.95
#